data_AF-A0A392QDT1-F1
#
_entry.id   AF-A0A392QDT1-F1
#
_cell.length_a   1.000
_cell.length_b   1.000
_cell.length_c   1.000
_cell.angle_alpha   90.00
_cell.angle_beta   90.00
_cell.angle_gamma   90.00
#
_symmetry.space_group_name_H-M   'P 1'
#
loop_
_entity.id
_entity.type
_entity.pdbx_description
1 polymer ?
#
loop_
_entity_poly.entity_id
_entity_poly.type
_entity_poly.pdbx_seq_one_letter_code
_entity_poly.pdbx_strand_id
1 'polypeptide(L)'
;LLVAAEVKLIPIKEYMKLTYKPVVGNLKDIAQAYSDSFCPRDGDQDNDEKVPDFVETMIYSPTRAVCMTGRYASKEEAKKKGNKINSVGWWYKTWFYQHAETALKKGLFVEYIPTREYYHRHTRCLYWEGKLILPFGDQFWFRFLFGWLMPPKVSLLKATQGEAIRNYYHDMHVIQDMLVPLYKVGDALEWVDREMEVYFS
;
A
#
# COMPACT_ATOMS: atom_id res chain seq x y z
N LEU A 1 11.45 -23.03 23.04
CA LEU A 1 11.07 -23.80 21.84
C LEU A 1 9.55 -23.88 21.79
N LEU A 2 8.92 -23.26 20.80
CA LEU A 2 7.49 -23.40 20.56
C LEU A 2 7.28 -24.68 19.76
N VAL A 3 6.78 -25.73 20.41
CA VAL A 3 6.73 -27.11 19.86
C VAL A 3 5.42 -27.40 19.12
N ALA A 4 4.35 -26.68 19.46
CA ALA A 4 3.07 -26.70 18.77
C ALA A 4 2.31 -25.39 19.07
N ALA A 5 1.52 -24.94 18.10
CA ALA A 5 0.51 -23.90 18.29
C ALA A 5 -0.75 -24.29 17.52
N GLU A 6 -1.89 -24.10 18.15
CA GLU A 6 -3.20 -24.24 17.51
C GLU A 6 -3.59 -22.88 16.94
N VAL A 7 -3.87 -22.83 15.64
CA VAL A 7 -4.22 -21.60 14.93
C VAL A 7 -5.66 -21.70 14.46
N LYS A 8 -6.50 -20.76 14.90
CA LYS A 8 -7.89 -20.66 14.44
C LYS A 8 -7.92 -20.22 12.98
N LEU A 9 -8.52 -21.03 12.11
CA LEU A 9 -8.76 -20.67 10.72
C LEU A 9 -10.06 -19.86 10.60
N ILE A 10 -9.98 -18.74 9.88
CA ILE A 10 -11.13 -17.87 9.60
C ILE A 10 -11.42 -17.96 8.09
N PRO A 11 -12.64 -18.38 7.69
CA PRO A 11 -13.01 -18.38 6.27
C PRO A 11 -13.15 -16.94 5.77
N ILE A 12 -12.58 -16.68 4.60
CA ILE A 12 -12.54 -15.35 3.98
C ILE A 12 -13.16 -15.41 2.58
N LYS A 13 -13.71 -14.29 2.10
CA LYS A 13 -14.30 -14.21 0.75
C LYS A 13 -13.22 -14.07 -0.33
N GLU A 14 -13.59 -14.37 -1.57
CA GLU A 14 -12.66 -14.53 -2.68
C GLU A 14 -12.08 -13.21 -3.19
N TYR A 15 -12.75 -12.08 -2.93
CA TYR A 15 -12.31 -10.76 -3.33
C TYR A 15 -12.26 -9.79 -2.14
N MET A 16 -11.35 -8.83 -2.25
CA MET A 16 -11.26 -7.64 -1.44
C MET A 16 -11.79 -6.45 -2.26
N LYS A 17 -12.92 -5.88 -1.84
CA LYS A 17 -13.42 -4.60 -2.34
C LYS A 17 -12.60 -3.50 -1.69
N LEU A 18 -11.74 -2.86 -2.47
CA LEU A 18 -10.84 -1.83 -2.00
C LEU A 18 -11.31 -0.46 -2.49
N THR A 19 -11.54 0.45 -1.54
CA THR A 19 -11.92 1.84 -1.82
C THR A 19 -10.70 2.72 -1.63
N TYR A 20 -10.33 3.43 -2.69
CA TYR A 20 -9.23 4.39 -2.69
C TYR A 20 -9.80 5.79 -2.49
N LYS A 21 -9.53 6.40 -1.34
CA LYS A 21 -9.95 7.77 -1.02
C LYS A 21 -8.72 8.68 -1.03
N PRO A 22 -8.60 9.62 -1.98
CA PRO A 22 -7.55 10.62 -1.91
C PRO A 22 -7.80 11.55 -0.72
N VAL A 23 -6.74 11.91 -0.02
CA VAL A 23 -6.74 12.86 1.09
C VAL A 23 -5.73 13.94 0.77
N VAL A 24 -6.21 15.18 0.69
CA VAL A 24 -5.41 16.36 0.44
C VAL A 24 -5.63 17.33 1.59
N GLY A 25 -4.56 17.67 2.30
CA GLY A 25 -4.60 18.39 3.57
C GLY A 25 -3.29 18.18 4.32
N ASN A 26 -3.09 18.79 5.48
CA ASN A 26 -1.86 18.60 6.26
C ASN A 26 -1.79 17.18 6.88
N LEU A 27 -0.68 16.86 7.55
CA LEU A 27 -0.47 15.56 8.19
C LEU A 27 -1.52 15.22 9.26
N LYS A 28 -2.08 16.22 9.95
CA LYS A 28 -3.19 16.02 10.90
C LYS A 28 -4.49 15.69 10.18
N ASP A 29 -4.77 16.33 9.05
CA ASP A 29 -5.93 16.00 8.22
C ASP A 29 -5.82 14.57 7.69
N ILE A 30 -4.62 14.14 7.30
CA ILE A 30 -4.32 12.77 6.87
C ILE A 30 -4.54 11.77 8.02
N ALA A 31 -4.00 12.06 9.21
CA ALA A 31 -4.18 11.23 10.40
C ALA A 31 -5.65 11.13 10.82
N GLN A 32 -6.40 12.23 10.70
CA GLN A 32 -7.83 12.26 10.98
C GLN A 32 -8.60 11.43 9.95
N ALA A 33 -8.28 11.55 8.67
CA ALA A 33 -8.92 10.76 7.62
C ALA A 33 -8.65 9.25 7.79
N TYR A 34 -7.45 8.88 8.23
CA TYR A 34 -7.13 7.50 8.61
C TYR A 34 -8.00 7.04 9.78
N SER A 35 -8.06 7.81 10.86
CA SER A 35 -8.85 7.48 12.05
C SER A 35 -10.35 7.36 11.73
N ASP A 36 -10.90 8.33 11.00
CA ASP A 36 -12.31 8.36 10.58
C ASP A 36 -12.68 7.17 9.66
N SER A 37 -11.70 6.48 9.08
CA SER A 37 -11.96 5.36 8.16
C SER A 37 -12.29 4.03 8.86
N PHE A 38 -11.97 3.89 10.15
CA PHE A 38 -12.25 2.68 10.93
C PHE A 38 -12.65 2.92 12.39
N CYS A 39 -12.61 4.16 12.87
CA CYS A 39 -13.06 4.52 14.21
C CYS A 39 -14.30 5.43 14.11
N PRO A 40 -15.52 4.86 14.05
CA PRO A 40 -16.75 5.63 14.01
C PRO A 40 -16.86 6.57 15.21
N ARG A 41 -17.22 7.83 14.96
CA ARG A 41 -17.30 8.87 16.01
C ARG A 41 -18.42 8.64 17.03
N ASP A 42 -19.42 7.84 16.65
CA ASP A 42 -20.51 7.41 17.53
C ASP A 42 -20.11 6.24 18.45
N GLY A 43 -18.86 5.74 18.35
CA GLY A 43 -18.35 4.67 19.20
C GLY A 43 -18.80 3.27 18.78
N ASP A 44 -19.52 3.15 17.67
CA ASP A 44 -20.08 1.88 17.17
C ASP A 44 -19.03 1.05 16.42
N GLN A 45 -17.95 0.69 17.13
CA GLN A 45 -16.80 -0.02 16.59
C GLN A 45 -17.07 -1.51 16.33
N ASP A 46 -18.12 -2.07 16.94
CA ASP A 46 -18.53 -3.47 16.75
C ASP A 46 -19.42 -3.66 15.51
N ASN A 47 -19.73 -2.57 14.80
CA ASN A 47 -20.55 -2.62 13.61
C ASN A 47 -19.71 -2.90 12.36
N ASP A 48 -19.85 -4.13 11.86
CA ASP A 48 -19.20 -4.63 10.65
C ASP A 48 -19.45 -3.73 9.42
N GLU A 49 -20.56 -2.99 9.34
CA GLU A 49 -20.82 -2.08 8.22
C GLU A 49 -20.03 -0.76 8.30
N LYS A 50 -19.63 -0.36 9.51
CA LYS A 50 -18.91 0.89 9.78
C LYS A 50 -17.40 0.69 9.84
N VAL A 51 -16.95 -0.46 10.35
CA VAL A 51 -15.53 -0.78 10.44
C VAL A 51 -15.12 -1.67 9.27
N PRO A 52 -14.13 -1.28 8.45
CA PRO A 52 -13.64 -2.10 7.35
C PRO A 52 -12.74 -3.25 7.84
N ASP A 53 -12.65 -4.33 7.07
CA ASP A 53 -11.78 -5.47 7.36
C ASP A 53 -10.29 -5.09 7.31
N PHE A 54 -9.94 -4.12 6.46
CA PHE A 54 -8.58 -3.62 6.28
C PHE A 54 -8.56 -2.10 6.14
N VAL A 55 -7.56 -1.46 6.73
CA VAL A 55 -7.21 -0.05 6.47
C VAL A 55 -5.73 0.08 6.24
N GLU A 56 -5.36 0.84 5.22
CA GLU A 56 -3.99 1.22 4.91
C GLU A 56 -3.99 2.65 4.39
N THR A 57 -3.00 3.46 4.76
CA THR A 57 -2.82 4.80 4.19
C THR A 57 -1.43 4.94 3.62
N MET A 58 -1.34 5.35 2.36
CA MET A 58 -0.09 5.68 1.68
C MET A 58 0.07 7.19 1.61
N ILE A 59 1.14 7.72 2.19
CA ILE A 59 1.45 9.15 2.20
C ILE A 59 2.55 9.40 1.15
N TYR A 60 2.28 10.26 0.17
CA TYR A 60 3.21 10.58 -0.92
C TYR A 60 3.93 11.91 -0.71
N SER A 61 3.29 12.82 0.02
CA SER A 61 3.86 14.10 0.47
C SER A 61 3.18 14.52 1.77
N PRO A 62 3.68 15.55 2.48
CA PRO A 62 3.03 16.08 3.69
C PRO A 62 1.58 16.52 3.48
N THR A 63 1.21 16.72 2.22
CA THR A 63 -0.07 17.26 1.80
C THR A 63 -0.95 16.28 1.01
N ARG A 64 -0.42 15.11 0.63
CA ARG A 64 -1.08 14.17 -0.29
C ARG A 64 -0.94 12.74 0.19
N ALA A 65 -2.07 12.12 0.47
CA ALA A 65 -2.15 10.72 0.84
C ALA A 65 -3.34 10.02 0.17
N VAL A 66 -3.31 8.69 0.17
CA VAL A 66 -4.42 7.85 -0.27
C VAL A 66 -4.75 6.89 0.86
N CYS A 67 -5.93 7.06 1.44
CA CYS A 67 -6.49 6.16 2.43
C CYS A 67 -7.27 5.06 1.71
N MET A 68 -6.93 3.81 2.01
CA MET A 68 -7.52 2.62 1.41
C MET A 68 -8.26 1.83 2.48
N THR A 69 -9.53 1.53 2.20
CA THR A 69 -10.35 0.66 3.05
C THR A 69 -10.79 -0.58 2.28
N GLY A 70 -10.55 -1.74 2.87
CA GLY A 70 -10.83 -3.05 2.29
C GLY A 70 -12.02 -3.72 2.98
N ARG A 71 -12.93 -4.29 2.18
CA ARG A 71 -14.00 -5.16 2.66
C ARG A 71 -14.07 -6.46 1.89
N TYR A 72 -14.32 -7.58 2.55
CA TYR A 72 -14.51 -8.86 1.87
C TYR A 72 -15.78 -8.87 1.01
N ALA A 73 -15.62 -9.21 -0.26
CA ALA A 73 -16.68 -9.31 -1.26
C ALA A 73 -16.74 -10.71 -1.88
N SER A 74 -17.96 -11.17 -2.20
CA SER A 74 -18.14 -12.45 -2.91
C SER A 74 -17.75 -12.32 -4.37
N LYS A 75 -17.52 -13.46 -5.02
CA LYS A 75 -17.30 -13.53 -6.46
C LYS A 75 -18.49 -12.99 -7.29
N GLU A 76 -19.72 -13.16 -6.83
CA GLU A 76 -20.89 -12.63 -7.55
C GLU A 76 -20.93 -11.11 -7.51
N GLU A 77 -20.65 -10.52 -6.34
CA GLU A 77 -20.54 -9.06 -6.19
C GLU A 77 -19.43 -8.51 -7.10
N ALA A 78 -18.23 -9.09 -7.04
CA ALA A 78 -17.09 -8.62 -7.82
C ALA A 78 -17.33 -8.67 -9.35
N LYS A 79 -18.10 -9.66 -9.83
CA LYS A 79 -18.41 -9.85 -11.25
C LYS A 79 -19.66 -9.11 -11.74
N LYS A 80 -20.35 -8.37 -10.88
CA LYS A 80 -21.53 -7.58 -11.26
C LYS A 80 -21.14 -6.52 -12.32
N LYS A 81 -22.02 -6.31 -13.31
CA LYS A 81 -21.79 -5.33 -14.39
C LYS A 81 -21.53 -3.93 -13.80
N GLY A 82 -20.41 -3.32 -14.20
CA GLY A 82 -19.97 -2.01 -13.72
C GLY A 82 -18.86 -2.08 -12.66
N ASN A 83 -18.67 -3.24 -12.01
CA ASN A 83 -17.55 -3.43 -11.08
C ASN A 83 -16.26 -3.73 -11.83
N LYS A 84 -15.16 -3.19 -11.31
CA LYS A 84 -13.82 -3.37 -11.89
C LYS A 84 -13.02 -4.36 -11.07
N ILE A 85 -12.63 -5.48 -11.68
CA ILE A 85 -11.72 -6.44 -11.07
C ILE A 85 -10.27 -6.05 -11.41
N ASN A 86 -9.43 -5.92 -10.40
CA ASN A 86 -8.02 -5.62 -10.53
C ASN A 86 -7.15 -6.76 -9.97
N SER A 87 -6.65 -7.62 -10.85
CA SER A 87 -5.63 -8.61 -10.47
C SER A 87 -4.26 -7.92 -10.32
N VAL A 88 -3.93 -7.39 -9.15
CA VAL A 88 -2.67 -6.66 -8.90
C VAL A 88 -1.41 -7.53 -9.04
N GLY A 89 -1.53 -8.86 -9.02
CA GLY A 89 -0.40 -9.81 -9.05
C GLY A 89 0.26 -10.01 -10.42
N TRP A 90 -0.33 -9.50 -11.50
CA TRP A 90 0.24 -9.62 -12.86
C TRP A 90 1.57 -8.88 -12.99
N TRP A 91 2.57 -9.53 -13.60
CA TRP A 91 3.95 -9.01 -13.66
C TRP A 91 4.13 -7.74 -14.50
N TYR A 92 3.20 -7.48 -15.42
CA TYR A 92 3.26 -6.31 -16.30
C TYR A 92 2.56 -5.08 -15.70
N LYS A 93 1.88 -5.22 -14.55
CA LYS A 93 1.17 -4.10 -13.93
C LYS A 93 2.10 -3.15 -13.22
N THR A 94 1.61 -1.92 -13.03
CA THR A 94 2.23 -0.92 -12.17
C THR A 94 2.32 -1.42 -10.74
N TRP A 95 3.35 -0.97 -10.02
CA TRP A 95 3.47 -1.16 -8.59
C TRP A 95 2.20 -0.66 -7.89
N PHE A 96 1.77 -1.34 -6.84
CA PHE A 96 0.48 -1.03 -6.20
C PHE A 96 0.44 0.40 -5.65
N TYR A 97 1.57 0.96 -5.17
CA TYR A 97 1.62 2.34 -4.68
C TYR A 97 1.39 3.33 -5.83
N GLN A 98 2.02 3.12 -7.00
CA GLN A 98 1.79 3.97 -8.18
C GLN A 98 0.33 3.92 -8.65
N HIS A 99 -0.28 2.73 -8.60
CA HIS A 99 -1.69 2.56 -8.92
C HIS A 99 -2.59 3.27 -7.91
N ALA A 100 -2.31 3.14 -6.61
CA ALA A 100 -3.01 3.84 -5.54
C ALA A 100 -2.88 5.36 -5.68
N GLU A 101 -1.70 5.88 -6.03
CA GLU A 101 -1.44 7.30 -6.26
C GLU A 101 -2.37 7.89 -7.33
N THR A 102 -2.83 7.08 -8.30
CA THR A 102 -3.76 7.57 -9.33
C THR A 102 -5.08 8.08 -8.76
N ALA A 103 -5.45 7.70 -7.52
CA ALA A 103 -6.60 8.25 -6.81
C ALA A 103 -6.48 9.76 -6.59
N LEU A 104 -5.27 10.29 -6.42
CA LEU A 104 -5.02 11.73 -6.26
C LEU A 104 -5.39 12.53 -7.52
N LYS A 105 -5.40 11.89 -8.69
CA LYS A 105 -5.79 12.51 -9.97
C LYS A 105 -7.23 12.17 -10.38
N LYS A 106 -7.66 10.94 -10.13
CA LYS A 106 -8.97 10.42 -10.57
C LYS A 106 -10.10 10.70 -9.58
N GLY A 107 -9.78 11.03 -8.34
CA GLY A 107 -10.75 11.07 -7.26
C GLY A 107 -10.97 9.68 -6.63
N LEU A 108 -12.03 9.58 -5.83
CA LEU A 108 -12.41 8.34 -5.16
C LEU A 108 -12.81 7.27 -6.19
N PHE A 109 -12.25 6.07 -6.06
CA PHE A 109 -12.66 4.93 -6.87
C PHE A 109 -12.61 3.62 -6.07
N VAL A 110 -13.31 2.61 -6.60
CA VAL A 110 -13.44 1.29 -6.00
C VAL A 110 -13.04 0.23 -7.02
N GLU A 111 -12.35 -0.80 -6.55
CA GLU A 111 -12.05 -2.00 -7.34
C GLU A 111 -12.04 -3.26 -6.48
N TYR A 112 -12.11 -4.40 -7.16
CA TYR A 112 -12.16 -5.71 -6.54
C TYR A 112 -10.87 -6.47 -6.85
N ILE A 113 -10.09 -6.76 -5.82
CA ILE A 113 -8.80 -7.47 -5.94
C ILE A 113 -9.00 -8.90 -5.43
N PRO A 114 -8.57 -9.94 -6.14
CA PRO A 114 -8.58 -11.30 -5.60
C PRO A 114 -7.86 -11.34 -4.25
N THR A 115 -8.49 -11.90 -3.22
CA THR A 115 -8.02 -11.76 -1.82
C THR A 115 -6.58 -12.22 -1.62
N ARG A 116 -6.19 -13.33 -2.27
CA ARG A 116 -4.80 -13.82 -2.26
C ARG A 116 -3.82 -12.78 -2.83
N GLU A 117 -4.17 -12.13 -3.93
CA GLU A 117 -3.33 -11.09 -4.53
C GLU A 117 -3.25 -9.84 -3.65
N TYR A 118 -4.35 -9.49 -2.97
CA TYR A 118 -4.37 -8.38 -2.03
C TYR A 118 -3.42 -8.61 -0.84
N TYR A 119 -3.40 -9.81 -0.25
CA TYR A 119 -2.43 -10.13 0.80
C TYR A 119 -0.98 -10.09 0.32
N HIS A 120 -0.74 -10.53 -0.90
CA HIS A 120 0.59 -10.54 -1.49
C HIS A 120 0.97 -9.25 -2.24
N ARG A 121 0.20 -8.15 -2.05
CA ARG A 121 0.40 -6.89 -2.78
C ARG A 121 1.77 -6.25 -2.54
N HIS A 122 2.40 -6.55 -1.40
CA HIS A 122 3.75 -6.11 -1.04
C HIS A 122 4.82 -7.22 -1.18
N THR A 123 4.44 -8.46 -1.52
CA THR A 123 5.37 -9.62 -1.55
C THR A 123 6.36 -9.56 -2.71
N ARG A 124 6.08 -8.81 -3.78
CA ARG A 124 7.09 -8.54 -4.80
C ARG A 124 8.13 -7.58 -4.22
N CYS A 125 9.16 -8.14 -3.57
CA CYS A 125 10.29 -7.42 -2.99
C CYS A 125 10.88 -6.45 -4.02
N LEU A 126 11.32 -5.26 -3.59
CA LEU A 126 11.61 -4.06 -4.40
C LEU A 126 10.38 -3.23 -4.80
N TYR A 127 9.24 -3.50 -4.18
CA TYR A 127 8.00 -2.73 -4.33
C TYR A 127 8.19 -1.20 -4.25
N TRP A 128 9.05 -0.74 -3.34
CA TRP A 128 9.35 0.68 -3.09
C TRP A 128 10.66 1.15 -3.76
N GLU A 129 11.58 0.23 -4.06
CA GLU A 129 12.94 0.56 -4.54
C GLU A 129 13.14 0.35 -6.04
N GLY A 130 12.25 -0.38 -6.71
CA GLY A 130 12.41 -0.77 -8.11
C GLY A 130 12.66 0.43 -9.03
N LYS A 131 12.02 1.57 -8.77
CA LYS A 131 12.22 2.83 -9.50
C LYS A 131 13.59 3.45 -9.26
N LEU A 132 14.11 3.37 -8.03
CA LEU A 132 15.43 3.87 -7.65
C LEU A 132 16.54 3.07 -8.33
N ILE A 133 16.36 1.74 -8.37
CA ILE A 133 17.39 0.82 -8.90
C ILE A 133 17.30 0.70 -10.42
N LEU A 134 16.09 0.72 -10.97
CA LEU A 134 15.82 0.57 -12.38
C LEU A 134 14.80 1.62 -12.85
N PRO A 135 15.22 2.87 -13.10
CA PRO A 135 14.31 3.96 -13.48
C PRO A 135 13.49 3.68 -14.74
N PHE A 136 14.06 2.89 -15.67
CA PHE A 136 13.38 2.43 -16.89
C PHE A 136 12.51 1.18 -16.68
N GLY A 137 12.62 0.54 -15.52
CA GLY A 137 11.84 -0.65 -15.14
C GLY A 137 10.34 -0.38 -15.04
N ASP A 138 9.95 0.89 -14.95
CA ASP A 138 8.55 1.30 -14.88
C ASP A 138 7.86 1.40 -16.26
N GLN A 139 8.62 1.32 -17.35
CA GLN A 139 8.07 1.37 -18.70
C GLN A 139 7.26 0.12 -19.02
N PHE A 140 6.10 0.29 -19.68
CA PHE A 140 5.19 -0.82 -19.98
C PHE A 140 5.87 -1.96 -20.74
N TRP A 141 6.65 -1.64 -21.79
CA TRP A 141 7.36 -2.63 -22.59
C TRP A 141 8.35 -3.45 -21.75
N PHE A 142 9.04 -2.81 -20.79
CA PHE A 142 10.00 -3.48 -19.92
C PHE A 142 9.28 -4.42 -18.95
N ARG A 143 8.22 -3.95 -18.28
CA ARG A 143 7.43 -4.79 -17.37
C ARG A 143 6.77 -5.96 -18.09
N PHE A 144 6.29 -5.74 -19.30
CA PHE A 144 5.67 -6.80 -20.09
C PHE A 144 6.66 -7.89 -20.48
N LEU A 145 7.85 -7.51 -20.97
CA LEU A 145 8.87 -8.46 -21.46
C LEU A 145 9.74 -9.08 -20.34
N PHE A 146 10.11 -8.29 -19.34
CA PHE A 146 11.09 -8.65 -18.32
C PHE A 146 10.55 -8.59 -16.88
N GLY A 147 9.33 -8.13 -16.64
CA GLY A 147 8.76 -8.00 -15.28
C GLY A 147 8.55 -9.33 -14.55
N TRP A 148 8.53 -10.46 -15.26
CA TRP A 148 8.49 -11.80 -14.66
C TRP A 148 9.84 -12.25 -14.07
N LEU A 149 10.95 -11.58 -14.44
CA LEU A 149 12.28 -11.79 -13.87
C LEU A 149 12.51 -10.98 -12.58
N MET A 150 11.54 -10.15 -12.18
CA MET A 150 11.65 -9.31 -10.98
C MET A 150 11.14 -10.02 -9.72
N PRO A 151 11.81 -9.86 -8.57
CA PRO A 151 13.05 -9.10 -8.40
C PRO A 151 14.29 -9.92 -8.82
N PRO A 152 15.27 -9.32 -9.53
CA PRO A 152 16.59 -9.93 -9.68
C PRO A 152 17.24 -10.09 -8.31
N LYS A 153 18.14 -11.07 -8.18
CA LYS A 153 18.87 -11.30 -6.93
C LYS A 153 19.52 -9.99 -6.45
N VAL A 154 19.40 -9.70 -5.15
CA VAL A 154 19.99 -8.50 -4.52
C VAL A 154 21.49 -8.38 -4.81
N SER A 155 22.21 -9.50 -4.91
CA SER A 155 23.63 -9.52 -5.29
C SER A 155 23.88 -9.02 -6.72
N LEU A 156 22.96 -9.30 -7.66
CA LEU A 156 23.04 -8.81 -9.03
C LEU A 156 22.81 -7.30 -9.08
N LEU A 157 21.84 -6.80 -8.30
CA LEU A 157 21.57 -5.35 -8.19
C LEU A 157 22.76 -4.61 -7.57
N LYS A 158 23.35 -5.15 -6.49
CA LYS A 158 24.54 -4.57 -5.86
C LYS A 158 25.77 -4.58 -6.77
N ALA A 159 25.87 -5.54 -7.68
CA ALA A 159 26.98 -5.63 -8.64
C ALA A 159 26.82 -4.66 -9.82
N THR A 160 25.59 -4.24 -10.14
CA THR A 160 25.30 -3.33 -11.27
C THR A 160 25.08 -1.88 -10.86
N GLN A 161 25.00 -1.57 -9.56
CA GLN A 161 24.87 -0.21 -9.03
C GLN A 161 26.23 0.49 -8.90
N GLY A 162 26.38 1.66 -9.51
CA GLY A 162 27.54 2.55 -9.28
C GLY A 162 27.52 3.17 -7.88
N GLU A 163 28.69 3.60 -7.39
CA GLU A 163 28.86 4.13 -6.01
C GLU A 163 27.91 5.28 -5.66
N ALA A 164 27.59 6.16 -6.63
CA ALA A 164 26.66 7.27 -6.42
C ALA A 164 25.23 6.82 -6.09
N ILE A 165 24.73 5.75 -6.73
CA ILE A 165 23.38 5.20 -6.45
C ILE A 165 23.38 4.48 -5.10
N ARG A 166 24.50 3.85 -4.73
CA ARG A 166 24.65 3.18 -3.43
C ARG A 166 24.64 4.16 -2.27
N ASN A 167 25.33 5.30 -2.41
CA ASN A 167 25.35 6.33 -1.36
C ASN A 167 23.98 7.00 -1.22
N TYR A 168 23.32 7.33 -2.33
CA TYR A 168 21.95 7.86 -2.31
C TYR A 168 20.96 6.90 -1.62
N TYR A 169 21.08 5.60 -1.85
CA TYR A 169 20.26 4.58 -1.17
C TYR A 169 20.52 4.53 0.34
N HIS A 170 21.79 4.63 0.74
CA HIS A 170 22.18 4.56 2.14
C HIS A 170 21.71 5.79 2.94
N ASP A 171 21.64 6.95 2.28
CA ASP A 171 21.33 8.22 2.95
C ASP A 171 19.82 8.55 2.96
N MET A 172 19.04 8.03 2.00
CA MET A 172 17.63 8.41 1.81
C MET A 172 16.62 7.29 2.13
N HIS A 173 17.05 6.15 2.67
CA HIS A 173 16.16 5.02 2.93
C HIS A 173 16.10 4.67 4.41
N VAL A 174 14.90 4.81 5.00
CA VAL A 174 14.62 4.35 6.35
C VAL A 174 13.42 3.42 6.35
N ILE A 175 13.60 2.24 6.95
CA ILE A 175 12.52 1.30 7.25
C ILE A 175 12.37 1.30 8.77
N GLN A 176 11.19 1.70 9.25
CA GLN A 176 10.89 1.75 10.67
C GLN A 176 9.44 1.35 10.93
N ASP A 177 9.25 0.44 11.88
CA ASP A 177 7.94 0.07 12.40
C ASP A 177 7.72 0.78 13.74
N MET A 178 6.57 1.43 13.90
CA MET A 178 6.18 2.14 15.13
C MET A 178 4.77 1.74 15.56
N LEU A 179 4.58 1.57 16.88
CA LEU A 179 3.26 1.44 17.48
C LEU A 179 2.91 2.76 18.18
N VAL A 180 1.88 3.45 17.68
CA VAL A 180 1.48 4.77 18.16
C VAL A 180 0.00 4.74 18.55
N PRO A 181 -0.40 5.35 19.69
CA PRO A 181 -1.81 5.54 20.01
C PRO A 181 -2.52 6.36 18.92
N LEU A 182 -3.75 5.97 18.54
CA LEU A 182 -4.46 6.58 17.40
C LEU A 182 -4.53 8.11 17.47
N TYR A 183 -4.83 8.66 18.66
CA TYR A 183 -4.93 10.11 18.87
C TYR A 183 -3.59 10.86 18.73
N LYS A 184 -2.45 10.15 18.71
CA LYS A 184 -1.11 10.73 18.49
C LYS A 184 -0.56 10.50 17.08
N VAL A 185 -1.31 9.84 16.19
CA VAL A 185 -0.82 9.53 14.84
C VAL A 185 -0.45 10.80 14.08
N GLY A 186 -1.23 11.87 14.21
CA GLY A 186 -0.90 13.16 13.58
C GLY A 186 0.43 13.74 14.08
N ASP A 187 0.64 13.78 15.40
CA ASP A 187 1.88 14.29 16.00
C ASP A 187 3.08 13.41 15.66
N ALA A 188 2.89 12.08 15.57
CA ALA A 188 3.93 11.16 15.17
C ALA A 188 4.32 11.34 13.70
N LEU A 189 3.35 11.57 12.80
CA LEU A 189 3.62 11.91 11.41
C LEU A 189 4.41 13.21 11.30
N GLU A 190 4.01 14.27 11.99
CA GLU A 190 4.75 15.55 11.99
C GLU A 190 6.18 15.41 12.57
N TRP A 191 6.36 14.56 13.57
CA TRP A 191 7.68 14.27 14.12
C TRP A 191 8.56 13.54 13.09
N VAL A 192 8.05 12.48 12.45
CA VAL A 192 8.79 11.74 11.41
C VAL A 192 9.14 12.64 10.23
N ASP A 193 8.18 13.46 9.82
CA ASP A 193 8.34 14.45 8.74
C ASP A 193 9.54 15.36 8.98
N ARG A 194 9.62 15.93 10.19
CA ARG A 194 10.67 16.86 10.59
C ARG A 194 12.04 16.20 10.76
N GLU A 195 12.11 15.00 11.33
CA GLU A 195 13.39 14.36 11.63
C GLU A 195 13.98 13.65 10.41
N MET A 196 13.14 13.19 9.47
CA MET A 196 13.56 12.34 8.36
C MET A 196 13.55 13.07 7.02
N GLU A 197 12.61 13.97 6.76
CA GLU A 197 12.41 14.64 5.45
C GLU A 197 12.32 13.67 4.24
N VAL A 198 12.09 12.37 4.47
CA VAL A 198 12.02 11.34 3.43
C VAL A 198 10.56 11.09 3.06
N TYR A 199 10.19 11.38 1.81
CA TYR A 199 8.90 10.99 1.25
C TYR A 199 9.06 9.98 0.12
N PHE A 200 8.01 9.20 -0.09
CA PHE A 200 7.88 8.34 -1.26
C PHE A 200 7.74 9.20 -2.54
N SER A 201 8.86 9.47 -3.22
CA SER A 201 8.94 10.15 -4.52
C SER A 201 9.71 9.33 -5.55
#